data_AF-A0A521B521-F1
#
_entry.id   AF-A0A521B521-F1
#
_cell.length_a   1.000
_cell.length_b   1.000
_cell.length_c   1.000
_cell.angle_alpha   90.00
_cell.angle_beta   90.00
_cell.angle_gamma   90.00
#
_symmetry.space_group_name_H-M   'P 1'
#
loop_
_entity.id
_entity.type
_entity.pdbx_description
1 polymer ?
#
loop_
_entity_poly.entity_id
_entity_poly.type
_entity_poly.pdbx_seq_one_letter_code
_entity_poly.pdbx_strand_id
1 'polypeptide(L)'
;MNEKQYHTLINNIKDIETPFYQDWSFWISTIIGIIGIYFSIVAYREAKEAKKAAKAAGNIVKIQSITIDLTEITQRLDKISIDLTYSDARDFYSEINRRLRRITSVLTVEPSYTQKTSEILLTLAALKNNLDEVRQVGQNNTTADGINIFYAIEGEFSNLSGHLADLAGLLEQRTL
;
A
#
# COMPACT_ATOMS: atom_id res chain seq x y z
N MET A 1 7.10 4.39 -83.76
CA MET A 1 7.34 3.84 -82.42
C MET A 1 8.42 2.78 -82.56
N ASN A 2 9.57 2.95 -81.93
CA ASN A 2 10.77 2.14 -82.18
C ASN A 2 10.64 0.74 -81.56
N GLU A 3 11.12 -0.32 -82.22
CA GLU A 3 11.15 -1.71 -81.69
C GLU A 3 11.77 -1.78 -80.28
N LYS A 4 12.75 -0.93 -80.01
CA LYS A 4 13.39 -0.82 -78.69
C LYS A 4 12.39 -0.42 -77.58
N GLN A 5 11.44 0.46 -77.86
CA GLN A 5 10.43 0.88 -76.88
C GLN A 5 9.40 -0.24 -76.61
N TYR A 6 9.06 -1.05 -77.61
CA TYR A 6 8.21 -2.24 -77.43
C TYR A 6 8.88 -3.29 -76.55
N HIS A 7 10.17 -3.56 -76.77
CA HIS A 7 10.92 -4.51 -75.93
C HIS A 7 11.07 -4.03 -74.48
N THR A 8 11.26 -2.74 -74.23
CA THR A 8 11.32 -2.20 -72.87
C THR A 8 9.96 -2.30 -72.16
N LEU A 9 8.86 -2.04 -72.85
CA LEU A 9 7.51 -2.19 -72.27
C LEU A 9 7.17 -3.66 -71.97
N ILE A 10 7.50 -4.59 -72.85
CA ILE A 10 7.25 -6.03 -72.64
C ILE A 10 8.09 -6.59 -71.50
N ASN A 11 9.35 -6.16 -71.36
CA ASN A 11 10.20 -6.58 -70.25
C ASN A 11 9.70 -6.00 -68.91
N ASN A 12 9.25 -4.75 -68.88
CA ASN A 12 8.66 -4.14 -67.68
C ASN A 12 7.32 -4.78 -67.28
N ILE A 13 6.56 -5.36 -68.24
CA ILE A 13 5.32 -6.11 -67.94
C ILE A 13 5.64 -7.51 -67.37
N LYS A 14 6.74 -8.15 -67.80
CA LYS A 14 7.16 -9.45 -67.25
C LYS A 14 7.60 -9.38 -65.79
N ASP A 15 8.19 -8.26 -65.36
CA ASP A 15 8.54 -8.03 -63.95
C ASP A 15 7.29 -7.80 -63.05
N ILE A 16 6.11 -7.59 -63.65
CA ILE A 16 4.83 -7.47 -62.93
C ILE A 16 4.16 -8.85 -62.74
N GLU A 17 4.58 -9.88 -63.49
CA GLU A 17 3.96 -11.20 -63.48
C GLU A 17 4.57 -12.20 -62.50
N THR A 18 5.75 -11.93 -61.93
CA THR A 18 6.29 -12.81 -60.88
C THR A 18 5.45 -12.63 -59.61
N PRO A 19 4.70 -13.66 -59.18
CA PRO A 19 3.90 -13.55 -57.99
C PRO A 19 4.79 -13.30 -56.77
N PHE A 20 4.39 -12.38 -55.89
CA PHE A 20 5.19 -11.95 -54.72
C PHE A 20 5.65 -13.10 -53.81
N TYR A 21 4.97 -14.25 -53.83
CA TYR A 21 5.34 -15.45 -53.07
C TYR A 21 6.52 -16.24 -53.66
N GLN A 22 7.00 -15.89 -54.86
CA GLN A 22 8.18 -16.50 -55.47
C GLN A 22 9.49 -15.82 -55.03
N ASP A 23 9.42 -14.60 -54.49
CA ASP A 23 10.59 -13.92 -53.92
C ASP A 23 10.94 -14.53 -52.57
N TRP A 24 12.20 -14.95 -52.40
CA TRP A 24 12.71 -15.49 -51.14
C TRP A 24 12.64 -14.47 -50.00
N SER A 25 12.71 -13.17 -50.34
CA SER A 25 12.58 -12.06 -49.40
C SER A 25 11.19 -12.02 -48.73
N PHE A 26 10.14 -12.46 -49.44
CA PHE A 26 8.79 -12.57 -48.89
C PHE A 26 8.70 -13.64 -47.80
N TRP A 27 9.32 -14.81 -48.00
CA TRP A 27 9.33 -15.88 -47.00
C TRP A 27 10.16 -15.53 -45.77
N ILE A 28 11.33 -14.90 -45.96
CA ILE A 28 12.17 -14.44 -44.84
C ILE A 28 11.39 -13.42 -43.98
N SER A 29 10.79 -12.40 -44.61
CA SER A 29 10.02 -11.38 -43.90
C SER A 29 8.78 -11.96 -43.22
N THR A 30 8.10 -12.93 -43.86
CA THR A 30 6.97 -13.65 -43.27
C THR A 30 7.39 -14.44 -42.02
N ILE A 31 8.50 -15.17 -42.07
CA ILE A 31 9.03 -15.93 -40.92
C ILE A 31 9.42 -14.99 -39.78
N ILE A 32 10.13 -13.90 -40.07
CA ILE A 32 10.50 -12.88 -39.06
C ILE A 32 9.23 -12.27 -38.45
N GLY A 33 8.21 -11.97 -39.25
CA GLY A 33 6.92 -11.46 -38.78
C GLY A 33 6.20 -12.44 -37.83
N ILE A 34 6.14 -13.72 -38.19
CA ILE A 34 5.55 -14.78 -37.34
C ILE A 34 6.32 -14.90 -36.01
N ILE A 35 7.66 -14.91 -36.07
CA ILE A 35 8.52 -14.95 -34.87
C ILE A 35 8.29 -13.70 -33.99
N GLY A 36 8.18 -12.52 -34.59
CA GLY A 36 7.90 -11.27 -33.88
C GLY A 36 6.54 -11.27 -33.16
N ILE A 37 5.49 -11.78 -33.82
CA ILE A 37 4.17 -11.96 -33.21
C ILE A 37 4.26 -12.96 -32.05
N TYR A 38 4.96 -14.08 -32.24
CA TYR A 38 5.16 -15.08 -31.20
C TYR A 38 5.83 -14.49 -29.96
N PHE A 39 6.96 -13.80 -30.12
CA PHE A 39 7.66 -13.15 -29.01
C PHE A 39 6.83 -12.06 -28.34
N SER A 40 6.02 -11.30 -29.10
CA SER A 40 5.13 -10.28 -28.55
C SER A 40 4.07 -10.88 -27.63
N ILE A 41 3.50 -12.03 -28.00
CA ILE A 41 2.51 -12.75 -27.18
C ILE A 41 3.15 -13.27 -25.89
N VAL A 42 4.34 -13.86 -25.98
CA VAL A 42 5.08 -14.36 -24.81
C VAL A 42 5.42 -13.21 -23.86
N ALA A 43 6.00 -12.13 -24.38
CA ALA A 43 6.34 -10.95 -23.60
C ALA A 43 5.12 -10.31 -22.92
N TYR A 44 3.97 -10.28 -23.60
CA TYR A 44 2.73 -9.76 -23.01
C TYR A 44 2.26 -10.60 -21.82
N ARG A 45 2.36 -11.94 -21.92
CA ARG A 45 2.00 -12.84 -20.81
C ARG A 45 2.93 -12.65 -19.62
N GLU A 46 4.23 -12.61 -19.87
CA GLU A 46 5.25 -12.41 -18.84
C GLU A 46 5.10 -11.04 -18.16
N ALA A 47 4.85 -9.98 -18.94
CA ALA A 47 4.57 -8.64 -18.40
C ALA A 47 3.31 -8.60 -17.52
N LYS A 48 2.26 -9.36 -17.88
CA LYS A 48 1.03 -9.46 -17.08
C LYS A 48 1.29 -10.17 -15.75
N GLU A 49 2.07 -11.25 -15.77
CA GLU A 49 2.45 -11.99 -14.57
C GLU A 49 3.37 -11.15 -13.67
N ALA A 50 4.37 -10.48 -14.25
CA ALA A 50 5.24 -9.55 -13.55
C ALA A 50 4.46 -8.41 -12.88
N LYS A 51 3.47 -7.82 -13.58
CA LYS A 51 2.60 -6.78 -13.01
C LYS A 51 1.77 -7.30 -11.83
N LYS A 52 1.26 -8.54 -11.91
CA LYS A 52 0.52 -9.17 -10.82
C LYS A 52 1.43 -9.42 -9.60
N ALA A 53 2.63 -9.95 -9.84
CA ALA A 53 3.63 -10.18 -8.79
C ALA A 53 4.06 -8.87 -8.12
N ALA A 54 4.36 -7.84 -8.91
CA ALA A 54 4.72 -6.51 -8.40
C ALA A 54 3.60 -5.87 -7.57
N LYS A 55 2.33 -6.02 -7.99
CA LYS A 55 1.18 -5.53 -7.21
C LYS A 55 1.05 -6.28 -5.88
N ALA A 56 1.22 -7.60 -5.88
CA ALA A 56 1.20 -8.39 -4.66
C ALA A 56 2.33 -8.00 -3.70
N ALA A 57 3.56 -7.87 -4.21
CA ALA A 57 4.71 -7.41 -3.44
C ALA A 57 4.50 -6.00 -2.87
N GLY A 58 3.95 -5.07 -3.67
CA GLY A 58 3.63 -3.72 -3.22
C GLY A 58 2.61 -3.69 -2.07
N ASN A 59 1.61 -4.57 -2.12
CA ASN A 59 0.65 -4.73 -1.03
C ASN A 59 1.32 -5.28 0.25
N ILE A 60 2.22 -6.26 0.12
CA ILE A 60 2.96 -6.83 1.26
C ILE A 60 3.82 -5.76 1.92
N VAL A 61 4.60 -5.00 1.15
CA VAL A 61 5.44 -3.92 1.69
C VAL A 61 4.61 -2.86 2.40
N LYS A 62 3.44 -2.52 1.84
CA LYS A 62 2.51 -1.59 2.48
C LYS A 62 2.00 -2.12 3.83
N ILE A 63 1.65 -3.40 3.90
CA ILE A 63 1.20 -4.03 5.16
C ILE A 63 2.34 -4.05 6.17
N GLN A 64 3.54 -4.49 5.79
CA GLN A 64 4.71 -4.50 6.68
C GLN A 64 5.04 -3.12 7.24
N SER A 65 4.97 -2.08 6.41
CA SER A 65 5.17 -0.69 6.87
C SER A 65 4.15 -0.29 7.94
N ILE A 66 2.88 -0.70 7.78
CA ILE A 66 1.84 -0.43 8.78
C ILE A 66 2.11 -1.23 10.05
N THR A 67 2.49 -2.51 9.94
CA THR A 67 2.84 -3.35 11.10
C THR A 67 3.99 -2.74 11.90
N ILE A 68 5.04 -2.25 11.23
CA ILE A 68 6.16 -1.55 11.89
C ILE A 68 5.67 -0.31 12.64
N ASP A 69 4.85 0.52 12.00
CA ASP A 69 4.29 1.72 12.63
C ASP A 69 3.45 1.36 13.87
N LEU A 70 2.64 0.29 13.81
CA LEU A 70 1.86 -0.20 14.94
C LEU A 70 2.75 -0.68 16.08
N THR A 71 3.79 -1.49 15.78
CA THR A 71 4.75 -1.97 16.77
C THR A 71 5.51 -0.81 17.44
N GLU A 72 5.92 0.21 16.69
CA GLU A 72 6.55 1.41 17.25
C GLU A 72 5.60 2.12 18.23
N ILE A 73 4.32 2.28 17.86
CA ILE A 73 3.33 2.90 18.74
C ILE A 73 3.13 2.07 20.02
N THR A 74 2.98 0.76 19.90
CA THR A 74 2.88 -0.17 21.05
C THR A 74 4.08 -0.03 21.98
N GLN A 75 5.31 -0.08 21.45
CA GLN A 75 6.53 0.09 22.26
C GLN A 75 6.61 1.45 22.96
N ARG A 76 5.99 2.49 22.39
CA ARG A 76 5.93 3.81 23.03
C ARG A 76 4.86 3.88 24.10
N LEU A 77 3.73 3.18 23.93
CA LEU A 77 2.69 3.03 24.97
C LEU A 77 3.26 2.34 26.21
N ASP A 78 4.08 1.31 26.02
CA ASP A 78 4.69 0.54 27.12
C ASP A 78 5.74 1.33 27.93
N LYS A 79 6.21 2.48 27.42
CA LYS A 79 7.25 3.32 28.07
C LYS A 79 6.69 4.43 28.95
N ILE A 80 5.38 4.50 29.11
CA ILE A 80 4.73 5.56 29.88
C ILE A 80 4.98 5.34 31.36
N SER A 81 5.49 6.36 32.04
CA SER A 81 5.84 6.32 33.47
C SER A 81 4.89 7.15 34.32
N ILE A 82 4.97 6.94 35.63
CA ILE A 82 4.15 7.64 36.64
C ILE A 82 4.48 9.14 36.72
N ASP A 83 5.70 9.54 36.36
CA ASP A 83 6.16 10.94 36.39
C ASP A 83 5.65 11.79 35.21
N LEU A 84 4.56 11.36 34.57
CA LEU A 84 4.03 11.99 33.36
C LEU A 84 3.33 13.31 33.68
N THR A 85 3.73 14.38 33.00
CA THR A 85 3.00 15.65 33.09
C THR A 85 1.79 15.65 32.15
N TYR A 86 0.81 16.51 32.44
CA TYR A 86 -0.37 16.64 31.58
C TYR A 86 0.00 17.07 30.15
N SER A 87 1.01 17.95 30.02
CA SER A 87 1.49 18.39 28.69
C SER A 87 2.05 17.22 27.90
N ASP A 88 2.90 16.40 28.53
CA ASP A 88 3.49 15.23 27.89
C ASP A 88 2.41 14.23 27.47
N ALA A 89 1.45 13.95 28.35
CA ALA A 89 0.33 13.06 28.07
C ALA A 89 -0.51 13.54 26.87
N ARG A 90 -0.78 14.85 26.80
CA ARG A 90 -1.54 15.48 25.72
C ARG A 90 -0.78 15.46 24.39
N ASP A 91 0.50 15.78 24.40
CA ASP A 91 1.33 15.81 23.20
C ASP A 91 1.51 14.39 22.66
N PHE A 92 1.75 13.44 23.55
CA PHE A 92 1.80 12.02 23.24
C PHE A 92 0.49 11.50 22.64
N TYR A 93 -0.65 11.79 23.27
CA TYR A 93 -1.98 11.48 22.72
C TYR A 93 -2.16 12.06 21.33
N SER A 94 -1.80 13.34 21.13
CA SER A 94 -2.00 14.03 19.86
C SER A 94 -1.17 13.39 18.74
N GLU A 95 0.06 12.97 19.06
CA GLU A 95 0.92 12.26 18.12
C GLU A 95 0.33 10.89 17.75
N ILE A 96 -0.04 10.07 18.74
CA ILE A 96 -0.59 8.74 18.53
C ILE A 96 -1.92 8.82 17.77
N ASN A 97 -2.83 9.70 18.18
CA ASN A 97 -4.11 9.89 17.50
C ASN A 97 -3.93 10.25 16.02
N ARG A 98 -2.97 11.13 15.69
CA ARG A 98 -2.66 11.48 14.29
C ARG A 98 -2.16 10.27 13.50
N ARG A 99 -1.21 9.51 14.06
CA ARG A 99 -0.63 8.32 13.40
C ARG A 99 -1.70 7.24 13.21
N LEU A 100 -2.46 6.91 14.26
CA LEU A 100 -3.48 5.88 14.22
C LEU A 100 -4.64 6.25 13.29
N ARG A 101 -5.09 7.51 13.24
CA ARG A 101 -6.09 7.95 12.25
C ARG A 101 -5.62 7.76 10.81
N ARG A 102 -4.34 8.02 10.54
CA ARG A 102 -3.76 7.76 9.20
C ARG A 102 -3.78 6.27 8.89
N ILE A 103 -3.36 5.42 9.82
CA ILE A 103 -3.35 3.96 9.64
C ILE A 103 -4.76 3.42 9.44
N THR A 104 -5.70 3.77 10.32
CA THR A 104 -7.09 3.29 10.24
C THR A 104 -7.76 3.74 8.94
N SER A 105 -7.51 4.97 8.48
CA SER A 105 -8.07 5.46 7.20
C SER A 105 -7.67 4.62 5.98
N VAL A 106 -6.53 3.94 6.03
CA VAL A 106 -6.05 3.07 4.95
C VAL A 106 -6.65 1.68 5.05
N LEU A 107 -6.98 1.23 6.26
CA LEU A 107 -7.45 -0.12 6.54
C LEU A 107 -8.98 -0.25 6.55
N THR A 108 -9.72 0.84 6.71
CA THR A 108 -11.21 0.85 6.73
C THR A 108 -11.86 0.41 5.43
N VAL A 109 -11.10 0.37 4.32
CA VAL A 109 -11.59 -0.15 3.03
C VAL A 109 -11.77 -1.67 3.06
N GLU A 110 -11.03 -2.37 3.92
CA GLU A 110 -11.05 -3.82 4.04
C GLU A 110 -11.95 -4.25 5.21
N PRO A 111 -13.07 -4.95 4.96
CA PRO A 111 -14.03 -5.33 6.01
C PRO A 111 -13.42 -6.13 7.16
N SER A 112 -12.33 -6.87 6.89
CA SER A 112 -11.62 -7.67 7.89
C SER A 112 -10.98 -6.83 9.01
N TYR A 113 -10.73 -5.54 8.79
CA TYR A 113 -10.10 -4.66 9.78
C TYR A 113 -11.07 -3.65 10.39
N THR A 114 -12.29 -3.53 9.88
CA THR A 114 -13.26 -2.50 10.29
C THR A 114 -13.58 -2.57 11.78
N GLN A 115 -13.75 -3.76 12.34
CA GLN A 115 -14.03 -3.92 13.76
C GLN A 115 -12.86 -3.41 14.61
N LYS A 116 -11.64 -3.90 14.37
CA LYS A 116 -10.45 -3.53 15.16
C LYS A 116 -10.09 -2.05 15.01
N THR A 117 -10.22 -1.50 13.81
CA THR A 117 -10.02 -0.06 13.57
C THR A 117 -11.06 0.78 14.30
N SER A 118 -12.31 0.30 14.42
CA SER A 118 -13.35 0.96 15.23
C SER A 118 -13.04 0.89 16.73
N GLU A 119 -12.61 -0.27 17.24
CA GLU A 119 -12.19 -0.43 18.65
C GLU A 119 -11.08 0.56 19.00
N ILE A 120 -10.04 0.67 18.17
CA ILE A 120 -8.94 1.65 18.34
C ILE A 120 -9.47 3.09 18.41
N LEU A 121 -10.39 3.47 17.52
CA LEU A 121 -10.93 4.83 17.48
C LEU A 121 -11.81 5.14 18.71
N LEU A 122 -12.53 4.14 19.23
CA LEU A 122 -13.30 4.26 20.46
C LEU A 122 -12.38 4.44 21.68
N THR A 123 -11.33 3.62 21.80
CA THR A 123 -10.31 3.75 22.85
C THR A 123 -9.63 5.12 22.80
N LEU A 124 -9.30 5.64 21.61
CA LEU A 124 -8.75 6.98 21.45
C LEU A 124 -9.72 8.10 21.87
N ALA A 125 -11.03 7.88 21.73
CA ALA A 125 -12.03 8.82 22.22
C ALA A 125 -12.17 8.77 23.74
N ALA A 126 -12.16 7.56 24.33
CA ALA A 126 -12.18 7.37 25.78
C ALA A 126 -10.94 8.00 26.45
N LEU A 127 -9.76 7.73 25.91
CA LEU A 127 -8.50 8.31 26.38
C LEU A 127 -8.52 9.84 26.36
N LYS A 128 -9.10 10.45 25.32
CA LYS A 128 -9.28 11.90 25.24
C LYS A 128 -10.17 12.42 26.38
N ASN A 129 -11.30 11.75 26.61
CA ASN A 129 -12.23 12.14 27.65
C ASN A 129 -11.57 12.06 29.03
N ASN A 130 -10.83 10.98 29.31
CA ASN A 130 -10.10 10.82 30.57
C ASN A 130 -9.07 11.94 30.77
N LEU A 131 -8.31 12.30 29.72
CA LEU A 131 -7.40 13.44 29.78
C LEU A 131 -8.12 14.77 30.04
N ASP A 132 -9.27 14.99 29.39
CA ASP A 132 -10.06 16.20 29.60
C ASP A 132 -10.66 16.27 31.02
N GLU A 133 -11.00 15.14 31.63
CA GLU A 133 -11.44 15.05 33.03
C GLU A 133 -10.31 15.42 34.01
N VAL A 134 -9.12 14.84 33.86
CA VAL A 134 -7.96 15.16 34.72
C VAL A 134 -7.59 16.64 34.61
N ARG A 135 -7.72 17.24 33.43
CA ARG A 135 -7.51 18.68 33.23
C ARG A 135 -8.48 19.52 34.06
N GLN A 136 -9.76 19.16 34.10
CA GLN A 136 -10.76 19.91 34.89
C GLN A 136 -10.47 19.81 36.39
N VAL A 137 -10.02 18.65 36.86
CA VAL A 137 -9.61 18.47 38.27
C VAL A 137 -8.39 19.34 38.59
N GLY A 138 -7.38 19.38 37.72
CA GLY A 138 -6.17 20.19 37.89
C GLY A 138 -6.38 21.71 37.77
N GLN A 139 -7.49 22.16 37.17
CA GLN A 139 -7.88 23.58 37.19
C GLN A 139 -8.56 23.97 38.52
N ASN A 140 -9.22 23.02 39.18
CA ASN A 140 -9.94 23.24 40.43
C ASN A 140 -9.08 22.99 41.68
N ASN A 141 -8.02 22.17 41.57
CA ASN A 141 -7.07 21.87 42.64
C ASN A 141 -5.63 22.05 42.11
N THR A 142 -4.81 22.77 42.88
CA THR A 142 -3.38 23.01 42.62
C THR A 142 -2.66 21.72 42.17
N THR A 143 -2.23 21.72 40.90
CA THR A 143 -1.46 20.66 40.21
C THR A 143 -2.07 19.26 40.30
N ALA A 144 -2.70 18.80 39.21
CA ALA A 144 -2.99 17.38 39.05
C ALA A 144 -1.67 16.59 39.16
N ASP A 145 -1.56 15.78 40.21
CA ASP A 145 -0.41 14.92 40.48
C ASP A 145 -0.17 13.96 39.31
N GLY A 146 1.09 13.71 38.96
CA GLY A 146 1.48 12.82 37.84
C GLY A 146 0.85 11.43 37.98
N ILE A 147 0.71 10.97 39.23
CA ILE A 147 0.03 9.74 39.61
C ILE A 147 -1.43 9.70 39.13
N ASN A 148 -2.19 10.80 39.32
CA ASN A 148 -3.59 10.87 38.90
C ASN A 148 -3.73 10.88 37.38
N ILE A 149 -2.80 11.55 36.69
CA ILE A 149 -2.75 11.55 35.22
C ILE A 149 -2.47 10.14 34.71
N PHE A 150 -1.46 9.47 35.28
CA PHE A 150 -1.07 8.11 34.92
C PHE A 150 -2.23 7.13 35.09
N TYR A 151 -2.88 7.08 36.26
CA TYR A 151 -3.98 6.13 36.49
C TYR A 151 -5.23 6.42 35.64
N ALA A 152 -5.46 7.67 35.24
CA ALA A 152 -6.58 8.01 34.36
C ALA A 152 -6.40 7.48 32.92
N ILE A 153 -5.16 7.25 32.48
CA ILE A 153 -4.85 6.89 31.09
C ILE A 153 -4.26 5.50 30.94
N GLU A 154 -3.66 4.91 31.98
CA GLU A 154 -3.00 3.60 31.96
C GLU A 154 -3.91 2.50 31.41
N GLY A 155 -5.17 2.44 31.87
CA GLY A 155 -6.14 1.45 31.42
C GLY A 155 -6.41 1.55 29.91
N GLU A 156 -6.61 2.77 29.40
CA GLU A 156 -6.87 2.99 27.97
C GLU A 156 -5.62 2.76 27.11
N PHE A 157 -4.43 3.05 27.63
CA PHE A 157 -3.18 2.71 26.94
C PHE A 157 -2.95 1.20 26.87
N SER A 158 -3.26 0.46 27.92
CA SER A 158 -3.20 -1.00 27.92
C SER A 158 -4.19 -1.59 26.91
N ASN A 159 -5.44 -1.12 26.91
CA ASN A 159 -6.43 -1.51 25.91
C ASN A 159 -5.97 -1.18 24.49
N LEU A 160 -5.46 0.03 24.27
CA LEU A 160 -4.95 0.46 22.97
C LEU A 160 -3.80 -0.44 22.52
N SER A 161 -2.84 -0.74 23.39
CA SER A 161 -1.72 -1.65 23.13
C SER A 161 -2.23 -3.03 22.67
N GLY A 162 -3.21 -3.59 23.38
CA GLY A 162 -3.87 -4.85 23.00
C GLY A 162 -4.54 -4.80 21.62
N HIS A 163 -5.33 -3.76 21.34
CA HIS A 163 -5.98 -3.61 20.04
C HIS A 163 -4.97 -3.44 18.88
N LEU A 164 -3.85 -2.74 19.12
CA LEU A 164 -2.78 -2.58 18.14
C LEU A 164 -2.05 -3.90 17.87
N ALA A 165 -1.79 -4.69 18.92
CA ALA A 165 -1.17 -6.02 18.79
C ALA A 165 -2.08 -6.99 18.01
N ASP A 166 -3.38 -7.01 18.31
CA ASP A 166 -4.37 -7.79 17.56
C ASP A 166 -4.40 -7.38 16.08
N LEU A 167 -4.42 -6.07 15.80
CA LEU A 167 -4.44 -5.55 14.44
C LEU A 167 -3.16 -5.93 13.68
N ALA A 168 -1.99 -5.82 14.33
CA ALA A 168 -0.73 -6.28 13.78
C ALA A 168 -0.77 -7.78 13.44
N GLY A 169 -1.29 -8.62 14.34
CA GLY A 169 -1.46 -10.05 14.09
C GLY A 169 -2.36 -10.37 12.89
N LEU A 170 -3.48 -9.63 12.73
CA LEU A 170 -4.37 -9.77 11.57
C LEU A 170 -3.70 -9.34 10.26
N LEU A 171 -2.80 -8.36 10.30
CA LEU A 171 -2.02 -7.92 9.15
C LEU A 171 -0.96 -8.96 8.77
N GLU A 172 -0.27 -9.53 9.75
CA GLU A 172 0.77 -10.55 9.55
C GLU A 172 0.20 -11.85 8.97
N GLN A 173 -0.97 -12.30 9.44
CA GLN A 173 -1.68 -13.47 8.90
C GLN A 173 -2.00 -13.36 7.40
N ARG A 174 -2.09 -12.14 6.86
CA ARG A 174 -2.38 -11.88 5.44
C ARG A 174 -1.12 -11.77 4.58
N THR A 175 0.04 -11.59 5.21
CA THR A 175 1.34 -11.50 4.52
C THR A 175 2.11 -12.81 4.48
N LEU A 176 1.79 -13.76 5.38
CA LEU A 176 2.26 -15.15 5.36
C LEU A 176 1.45 -15.99 4.38
#